data_AF-A0A0N1KWX0-F1
#
_entry.id   AF-A0A0N1KWX0-F1
#
_cell.length_a   1.000
_cell.length_b   1.000
_cell.length_c   1.000
_cell.angle_alpha   90.00
_cell.angle_beta   90.00
_cell.angle_gamma   90.00
#
_symmetry.space_group_name_H-M   'P 1'
#
loop_
_entity.id
_entity.type
_entity.pdbx_description
1 polymer ?
#
loop_
_entity_poly.entity_id
_entity_poly.type
_entity_poly.pdbx_seq_one_letter_code
_entity_poly.pdbx_strand_id
1 'polypeptide(L)'
;MLQQFNTLVAHLDEQGLDVQAEALASEVLGYFEGPGRRHHADEERLVFPELDALEDAELNALVRRLRQDHHWIELDWRELAPHVRAVAEGFNGYELPLLQAAVPVFEALCVDHMALEEAVVYPAAQRARAQRAAGELAASCS
;
A
#
# COMPACT_ATOMS: atom_id res chain seq x y z
N MET A 1 -10.49 0.82 1.93
CA MET A 1 -9.62 -0.17 2.59
C MET A 1 -9.04 0.36 3.90
N LEU A 2 -8.19 1.38 3.92
CA LEU A 2 -7.72 2.00 5.19
C LEU A 2 -8.89 2.47 6.07
N GLN A 3 -9.86 3.18 5.48
CA GLN A 3 -11.09 3.57 6.18
C GLN A 3 -11.85 2.37 6.73
N GLN A 4 -11.95 1.27 5.98
CA GLN A 4 -12.63 0.05 6.45
C GLN A 4 -11.87 -0.64 7.57
N PHE A 5 -10.55 -0.56 7.58
CA PHE A 5 -9.73 -1.07 8.68
C PHE A 5 -9.98 -0.27 9.96
N ASN A 6 -10.04 1.06 9.87
CA ASN A 6 -10.47 1.90 11.00
C ASN A 6 -11.91 1.59 11.46
N THR A 7 -12.85 1.42 10.51
CA THR A 7 -14.23 1.02 10.82
C THR A 7 -14.27 -0.31 11.55
N LEU A 8 -13.46 -1.29 11.13
CA LEU A 8 -13.35 -2.58 11.81
C LEU A 8 -12.91 -2.42 13.27
N VAL A 9 -11.84 -1.66 13.51
CA VAL A 9 -11.31 -1.45 14.87
C VAL A 9 -12.34 -0.74 15.76
N ALA A 10 -13.02 0.28 15.24
CA ALA A 10 -14.08 0.97 15.97
C ALA A 10 -15.27 0.05 16.28
N HIS A 11 -15.69 -0.76 15.30
CA HIS A 11 -16.79 -1.71 15.48
C HIS A 11 -16.47 -2.77 16.55
N LEU A 12 -15.24 -3.29 16.56
CA LEU A 12 -14.79 -4.24 17.59
C LEU A 12 -14.80 -3.63 19.01
N ASP A 13 -14.48 -2.34 19.13
CA ASP A 13 -14.52 -1.63 20.42
C ASP A 13 -15.95 -1.39 20.91
N GLU A 14 -16.85 -1.00 20.01
CA GLU A 14 -18.21 -0.61 20.37
C GLU A 14 -19.19 -1.81 20.49
N GLN A 15 -19.09 -2.77 19.57
CA GLN A 15 -20.05 -3.87 19.41
C GLN A 15 -19.43 -5.25 19.67
N GLY A 16 -18.09 -5.34 19.65
CA GLY A 16 -17.38 -6.61 19.77
C GLY A 16 -17.39 -7.42 18.48
N LEU A 17 -17.10 -8.71 18.63
CA LEU A 17 -17.07 -9.66 17.52
C LEU A 17 -18.49 -10.08 17.14
N ASP A 18 -18.89 -9.76 15.91
CA ASP A 18 -20.14 -10.18 15.30
C ASP A 18 -19.96 -10.39 13.78
N VAL A 19 -21.07 -10.73 13.09
CA VAL A 19 -21.08 -10.97 11.64
C VAL A 19 -20.62 -9.73 10.83
N GLN A 20 -20.84 -8.53 11.35
CA GLN A 20 -20.39 -7.31 10.68
C GLN A 20 -18.88 -7.12 10.83
N ALA A 21 -18.32 -7.39 12.00
CA ALA A 21 -16.88 -7.41 12.22
C ALA A 21 -16.18 -8.46 11.33
N GLU A 22 -16.73 -9.66 11.24
CA GLU A 22 -16.24 -10.75 10.37
C GLU A 22 -16.19 -10.31 8.90
N ALA A 23 -17.24 -9.65 8.40
CA ALA A 23 -17.32 -9.17 7.03
C ALA A 23 -16.30 -8.05 6.76
N LEU A 24 -16.20 -7.05 7.65
CA LEU A 24 -15.21 -5.98 7.54
C LEU A 24 -13.78 -6.52 7.54
N ALA A 25 -13.48 -7.46 8.43
CA ALA A 25 -12.18 -8.11 8.52
C ALA A 25 -11.84 -8.91 7.26
N SER A 26 -12.81 -9.62 6.69
CA SER A 26 -12.64 -10.36 5.44
C SER A 26 -12.28 -9.44 4.26
N GLU A 27 -12.91 -8.27 4.17
CA GLU A 27 -12.60 -7.27 3.14
C GLU A 27 -11.19 -6.70 3.31
N VAL A 28 -10.82 -6.31 4.54
CA VAL A 28 -9.48 -5.80 4.87
C VAL A 28 -8.41 -6.83 4.53
N LEU A 29 -8.59 -8.08 4.99
CA LEU A 29 -7.67 -9.19 4.72
C LEU A 29 -7.52 -9.44 3.21
N GLY A 30 -8.64 -9.54 2.50
CA GLY A 30 -8.66 -9.78 1.06
C GLY A 30 -7.93 -8.70 0.25
N TYR A 31 -7.99 -7.44 0.68
CA TYR A 31 -7.29 -6.35 0.03
C TYR A 31 -5.77 -6.41 0.26
N PHE A 32 -5.32 -6.47 1.52
CA PHE A 32 -3.89 -6.38 1.84
C PHE A 32 -3.11 -7.66 1.50
N GLU A 33 -3.76 -8.82 1.48
CA GLU A 33 -3.13 -10.06 0.99
C GLU A 33 -3.12 -10.18 -0.55
N GLY A 34 -3.99 -9.42 -1.23
CA GLY A 34 -4.20 -9.51 -2.66
C GLY A 34 -3.85 -8.22 -3.41
N PRO A 35 -4.84 -7.37 -3.75
CA PRO A 35 -4.63 -6.13 -4.51
C PRO A 35 -3.49 -5.25 -4.02
N GLY A 36 -3.39 -4.99 -2.70
CA GLY A 36 -2.35 -4.13 -2.13
C GLY A 36 -0.94 -4.66 -2.38
N ARG A 37 -0.71 -5.95 -2.12
CA ARG A 37 0.59 -6.59 -2.40
C ARG A 37 0.93 -6.58 -3.89
N ARG A 38 -0.04 -6.84 -4.76
CA ARG A 38 0.17 -6.83 -6.22
C ARG A 38 0.52 -5.43 -6.73
N HIS A 39 -0.08 -4.40 -6.14
CA HIS A 39 0.19 -3.01 -6.48
C HIS A 39 1.66 -2.65 -6.28
N HIS A 40 2.21 -2.86 -5.08
CA HIS A 40 3.63 -2.61 -4.80
C HIS A 40 4.55 -3.41 -5.74
N ALA A 41 4.21 -4.67 -6.01
CA ALA A 41 4.99 -5.51 -6.92
C ALA A 41 4.97 -4.99 -8.37
N ASP A 42 3.84 -4.46 -8.83
CA ASP A 42 3.74 -3.84 -10.14
C ASP A 42 4.53 -2.52 -10.22
N GLU A 43 4.53 -1.71 -9.17
CA GLU A 43 5.31 -0.48 -9.14
C GLU A 43 6.81 -0.74 -9.18
N GLU A 44 7.30 -1.69 -8.39
CA GLU A 44 8.71 -2.08 -8.39
C GLU A 44 9.15 -2.66 -9.73
N ARG A 45 8.25 -3.35 -10.44
CA ARG A 45 8.54 -3.99 -11.72
C ARG A 45 8.38 -3.06 -12.92
N LEU A 46 7.42 -2.13 -12.88
CA LEU A 46 6.97 -1.38 -14.06
C LEU A 46 7.15 0.13 -13.94
N VAL A 47 7.09 0.69 -12.74
CA VAL A 47 7.08 2.14 -12.52
C VAL A 47 8.46 2.63 -12.12
N PHE A 48 9.02 2.07 -11.04
CA PHE A 48 10.30 2.51 -10.48
C PHE A 48 11.48 2.38 -11.46
N PRO A 49 11.59 1.32 -12.29
CA PRO A 49 12.69 1.22 -13.27
C PRO A 49 12.71 2.36 -14.30
N GLU A 50 11.56 2.97 -14.60
CA GLU A 50 11.50 4.08 -15.54
C GLU A 50 12.05 5.38 -14.96
N LEU A 51 11.94 5.54 -13.64
CA LEU A 51 12.48 6.67 -12.91
C LEU A 51 13.98 6.50 -12.66
N ASP A 52 14.41 5.28 -12.30
CA ASP A 52 15.82 4.95 -12.11
C ASP A 52 16.66 5.25 -13.39
N ALA A 53 16.05 5.17 -14.57
CA ALA A 53 16.68 5.47 -15.86
C ALA A 53 16.86 6.97 -16.18
N LEU A 54 16.23 7.89 -15.43
CA LEU A 54 16.32 9.33 -15.68
C LEU A 54 17.60 9.98 -15.15
N GLU A 55 18.44 9.24 -14.42
CA GLU A 55 19.65 9.75 -13.73
C GLU A 55 19.39 10.95 -12.79
N ASP A 56 18.15 11.09 -12.30
CA ASP A 56 17.74 12.14 -11.37
C ASP A 56 17.96 11.70 -9.92
N ALA A 57 18.89 12.35 -9.22
CA ALA A 57 19.28 11.98 -7.87
C ALA A 57 18.15 12.12 -6.84
N GLU A 58 17.27 13.12 -6.99
CA GLU A 58 16.16 13.35 -6.08
C GLU A 58 15.06 12.31 -6.28
N LEU A 59 14.69 12.03 -7.54
CA LEU A 59 13.75 10.95 -7.86
C LEU A 59 14.27 9.59 -7.42
N ASN A 60 15.55 9.31 -7.62
CA ASN A 60 16.16 8.05 -7.18
C ASN A 60 16.14 7.91 -5.64
N ALA A 61 16.27 9.01 -4.90
CA ALA A 61 16.13 9.00 -3.45
C ALA A 61 14.68 8.71 -3.02
N LEU A 62 13.70 9.30 -3.69
CA LEU A 62 12.28 9.03 -3.44
C LEU A 62 11.89 7.59 -3.76
N VAL A 63 12.35 7.04 -4.88
CA VAL A 63 12.10 5.64 -5.23
C VAL A 63 12.70 4.69 -4.18
N ARG A 64 13.92 4.96 -3.68
CA ARG A 64 14.50 4.18 -2.57
C ARG A 64 13.65 4.26 -1.30
N ARG A 65 13.14 5.45 -0.98
CA ARG A 65 12.21 5.62 0.14
C ARG A 65 10.95 4.78 -0.04
N LEU A 66 10.31 4.82 -1.21
CA LEU A 66 9.07 4.08 -1.44
C LEU A 66 9.24 2.57 -1.40
N ARG A 67 10.35 2.03 -1.91
CA ARG A 67 10.72 0.61 -1.72
C ARG A 67 10.87 0.26 -0.24
N GLN A 68 11.43 1.17 0.56
CA GLN A 68 11.53 0.99 2.01
C GLN A 68 10.16 1.08 2.68
N ASP A 69 9.29 1.97 2.23
CA ASP A 69 7.90 2.08 2.71
C ASP A 69 7.12 0.79 2.38
N HIS A 70 7.25 0.22 1.17
CA HIS A 70 6.67 -1.10 0.85
C HIS A 70 7.09 -2.17 1.85
N HIS A 71 8.39 -2.22 2.18
CA HIS A 71 8.91 -3.18 3.15
C HIS A 71 8.27 -2.99 4.53
N TRP A 72 8.15 -1.74 5.00
CA TRP A 72 7.51 -1.44 6.28
C TRP A 72 6.03 -1.79 6.28
N ILE A 73 5.30 -1.42 5.23
CA ILE A 73 3.88 -1.78 5.09
C ILE A 73 3.71 -3.31 5.11
N GLU A 74 4.57 -4.07 4.44
CA GLU A 74 4.51 -5.54 4.48
C GLU A 74 4.84 -6.12 5.86
N LEU A 75 5.78 -5.53 6.60
CA LEU A 75 6.12 -5.97 7.95
C LEU A 75 5.01 -5.66 8.96
N ASP A 76 4.48 -4.44 8.94
CA ASP A 76 3.37 -4.04 9.80
C ASP A 76 2.14 -4.90 9.50
N TRP A 77 1.86 -5.16 8.22
CA TRP A 77 0.77 -6.06 7.85
C TRP A 77 0.97 -7.49 8.35
N ARG A 78 2.19 -8.02 8.38
CA ARG A 78 2.46 -9.37 8.93
C ARG A 78 2.12 -9.47 10.41
N GLU A 79 2.30 -8.38 11.16
CA GLU A 79 1.92 -8.31 12.57
C GLU A 79 0.39 -8.19 12.75
N LEU A 80 -0.27 -7.40 11.89
CA LEU A 80 -1.71 -7.14 11.98
C LEU A 80 -2.57 -8.30 11.44
N ALA A 81 -2.12 -8.97 10.37
CA ALA A 81 -2.91 -9.96 9.63
C ALA A 81 -3.43 -11.12 10.48
N PRO A 82 -2.68 -11.71 11.43
CA PRO A 82 -3.20 -12.76 12.30
C PRO A 82 -4.43 -12.31 13.11
N HIS A 83 -4.44 -11.08 13.62
CA HIS A 83 -5.56 -10.55 14.40
C HIS A 83 -6.78 -10.27 13.52
N VAL A 84 -6.57 -9.66 12.34
CA VAL A 84 -7.65 -9.44 11.37
C VAL A 84 -8.24 -10.77 10.89
N ARG A 85 -7.40 -11.79 10.66
CA ARG A 85 -7.85 -13.13 10.29
C ARG A 85 -8.67 -13.80 11.39
N ALA A 86 -8.25 -13.70 12.65
CA ALA A 86 -9.02 -14.22 13.77
C ALA A 86 -10.43 -13.59 13.81
N VAL A 87 -10.55 -12.28 13.60
CA VAL A 87 -11.85 -11.61 13.50
C VAL A 87 -12.66 -12.12 12.30
N ALA A 88 -12.04 -12.23 11.12
CA ALA A 88 -12.71 -12.71 9.90
C ALA A 88 -13.26 -14.15 10.05
N GLU A 89 -12.62 -14.97 10.88
CA GLU A 89 -13.01 -16.36 11.14
C GLU A 89 -13.94 -16.51 12.36
N GLY A 90 -14.34 -15.41 13.00
CA GLY A 90 -15.21 -15.43 14.18
C GLY A 90 -14.50 -15.93 15.46
N PHE A 91 -13.16 -15.88 15.50
CA PHE A 91 -12.36 -16.27 16.65
C PHE A 91 -12.00 -15.07 17.51
N ASN A 92 -12.16 -15.22 18.84
CA ASN A 92 -11.85 -14.17 19.82
C ASN A 92 -10.36 -14.07 20.21
N GLY A 93 -9.46 -14.66 19.43
CA GLY A 93 -8.00 -14.65 19.66
C GLY A 93 -7.29 -13.41 19.11
N TYR A 94 -8.01 -12.35 18.77
CA TYR A 94 -7.44 -11.07 18.32
C TYR A 94 -7.09 -10.18 19.52
N GLU A 95 -6.11 -9.30 19.35
CA GLU A 95 -5.68 -8.35 20.37
C GLU A 95 -6.19 -6.95 20.00
N LEU A 96 -7.39 -6.58 20.49
CA LEU A 96 -7.98 -5.27 20.20
C LEU A 96 -7.07 -4.10 20.61
N PRO A 97 -6.42 -4.09 21.80
CA PRO A 97 -5.51 -3.00 22.16
C PRO A 97 -4.33 -2.84 21.20
N LEU A 98 -3.82 -3.95 20.63
CA LEU A 98 -2.78 -3.90 19.61
C LEU A 98 -3.31 -3.26 18.32
N LEU A 99 -4.48 -3.70 17.84
CA LEU A 99 -5.11 -3.12 16.65
C LEU A 99 -5.38 -1.62 16.82
N GLN A 100 -5.90 -1.20 17.97
CA GLN A 100 -6.16 0.21 18.29
C GLN A 100 -4.88 1.06 18.28
N ALA A 101 -3.75 0.51 18.74
CA ALA A 101 -2.47 1.22 18.75
C ALA A 101 -1.82 1.25 17.36
N ALA A 102 -1.88 0.15 16.61
CA ALA A 102 -1.08 -0.04 15.40
C ALA A 102 -1.80 0.44 14.12
N VAL A 103 -3.13 0.32 14.02
CA VAL A 103 -3.86 0.70 12.80
C VAL A 103 -3.70 2.19 12.44
N PRO A 104 -3.73 3.15 13.38
CA PRO A 104 -3.47 4.56 13.05
C PRO A 104 -2.05 4.81 12.52
N VAL A 105 -1.05 4.08 13.03
CA VAL A 105 0.35 4.19 12.56
C VAL A 105 0.49 3.62 11.16
N PHE A 106 -0.11 2.45 10.92
CA PHE A 106 -0.16 1.81 9.61
C PHE A 106 -0.88 2.70 8.57
N GLU A 107 -2.01 3.30 8.95
CA GLU A 107 -2.74 4.25 8.09
C GLU A 107 -1.87 5.45 7.73
N ALA A 108 -1.19 6.07 8.70
CA ALA A 108 -0.33 7.21 8.46
C ALA A 108 0.80 6.87 7.46
N LEU A 109 1.44 5.70 7.61
CA LEU A 109 2.45 5.22 6.68
C LEU A 109 1.88 5.07 5.26
N CYS A 110 0.72 4.41 5.11
CA CYS A 110 0.10 4.22 3.80
C CYS A 110 -0.34 5.54 3.17
N VAL A 111 -0.88 6.50 3.95
CA VAL A 111 -1.31 7.80 3.44
C VAL A 111 -0.11 8.63 2.95
N ASP A 112 0.97 8.69 3.73
CA ASP A 112 2.19 9.39 3.34
C ASP A 112 2.83 8.78 2.09
N HIS A 113 2.80 7.45 2.00
CA HIS A 113 3.26 6.69 0.85
C HIS A 113 2.47 7.03 -0.42
N MET A 114 1.14 6.87 -0.40
CA MET A 114 0.26 7.19 -1.53
C MET A 114 0.40 8.65 -1.99
N ALA A 115 0.55 9.59 -1.04
CA ALA A 115 0.70 11.00 -1.37
C ALA A 115 1.93 11.28 -2.24
N LEU A 116 3.05 10.58 -2.00
CA LEU A 116 4.26 10.71 -2.82
C LEU A 116 4.09 10.09 -4.19
N GLU A 117 3.40 8.96 -4.25
CA GLU A 117 3.12 8.26 -5.50
C GLU A 117 2.30 9.13 -6.44
N GLU A 118 1.18 9.66 -5.92
CA GLU A 118 0.26 10.53 -6.65
C GLU A 118 0.91 11.85 -7.06
N ALA A 119 1.61 12.53 -6.14
CA ALA A 119 2.12 13.86 -6.39
C ALA A 119 3.41 13.87 -7.23
N VAL A 120 4.23 12.82 -7.15
CA VAL A 120 5.59 12.83 -7.71
C VAL A 120 5.85 11.66 -8.65
N VAL A 121 5.68 10.42 -8.18
CA VAL A 121 6.12 9.23 -8.92
C VAL A 121 5.35 9.02 -10.20
N TYR A 122 4.01 8.98 -10.14
CA TYR A 122 3.20 8.71 -11.32
C TYR A 122 3.34 9.81 -12.39
N PRO A 123 3.32 11.12 -12.02
CA PRO A 123 3.62 12.17 -12.99
C PRO A 123 5.02 12.05 -13.61
N ALA A 124 6.04 11.72 -12.82
CA ALA A 124 7.41 11.57 -13.33
C ALA A 124 7.52 10.37 -14.29
N ALA A 125 6.92 9.23 -13.96
CA ALA A 125 6.95 8.03 -14.79
C ALA A 125 6.20 8.26 -16.11
N GLN A 126 5.07 8.98 -16.07
CA GLN A 126 4.34 9.37 -17.28
C GLN A 126 5.19 10.26 -18.19
N ARG A 127 5.91 11.25 -17.64
CA ARG A 127 6.83 12.10 -18.42
C ARG A 127 7.97 11.28 -19.03
N ALA A 128 8.56 10.36 -18.27
CA ALA A 128 9.64 9.48 -18.74
C ALA A 128 9.18 8.60 -19.91
N ARG A 129 7.98 8.00 -19.82
CA ARG A 129 7.38 7.21 -20.90
C ARG A 129 7.15 8.05 -22.15
N ALA A 130 6.58 9.24 -22.00
CA ALA A 130 6.30 10.15 -23.12
C ALA A 130 7.59 10.58 -23.85
N GLN A 131 8.65 10.90 -23.10
CA GLN A 131 9.95 11.29 -23.67
C GLN A 131 10.61 10.13 -24.44
N ARG A 132 10.59 8.91 -23.90
CA ARG A 132 11.12 7.72 -24.59
C ARG A 132 10.38 7.45 -25.89
N ALA A 133 9.04 7.44 -25.85
CA ALA A 133 8.22 7.21 -27.04
C ALA A 133 8.50 8.26 -28.15
N ALA A 134 8.67 9.53 -27.78
CA ALA A 134 9.03 10.58 -28.74
C ALA A 134 10.43 10.38 -29.36
N GLY A 135 11.41 9.95 -28.56
CA GLY A 135 12.76 9.63 -29.04
C GLY A 135 12.81 8.45 -30.00
N GLU A 136 12.06 7.38 -29.71
CA GLU A 136 11.95 6.20 -30.59
C GLU A 136 11.31 6.54 -31.94
N LEU A 137 10.27 7.37 -31.95
CA LEU A 137 9.65 7.86 -33.19
C LEU A 137 10.64 8.69 -34.02
N ALA A 138 11.40 9.59 -33.40
CA ALA A 138 12.40 10.40 -34.09
C ALA A 138 13.53 9.54 -34.70
N ALA A 139 13.97 8.50 -33.98
CA ALA A 139 15.00 7.57 -34.45
C ALA A 139 14.52 6.66 -35.59
N SER A 140 13.23 6.30 -35.63
CA SER A 140 12.63 5.48 -36.69
C SER A 140 12.38 6.25 -37.99
N CYS A 141 12.23 7.58 -37.90
CA CYS A 141 12.04 8.46 -39.06
C CYS A 141 13.35 9.03 -39.66
N SER A 142 14.50 8.68 -39.09
CA SER A 142 15.84 9.10 -39.55
C SER A 142 16.53 7.98 -40.33
#